data_AF-A0A0U3DMY4-F1
#
_entry.id   AF-A0A0U3DMY4-F1
#
_cell.length_a   1.000
_cell.length_b   1.000
_cell.length_c   1.000
_cell.angle_alpha   90.00
_cell.angle_beta   90.00
_cell.angle_gamma   90.00
#
_symmetry.space_group_name_H-M   'P 1'
#
loop_
_entity.id
_entity.type
_entity.pdbx_description
1 polymer ?
#
loop_
_entity_poly.entity_id
_entity_poly.type
_entity_poly.pdbx_seq_one_letter_code
_entity_poly.pdbx_strand_id
1 'polypeptide(L)'
;MDEYDLLSKKGNVGIYNSCEVTELVVMEPSNKIYNLFTICVFQEKNVTPKKHKYDRFFKRIDIDDCSMGIFQYELTLAEIKENFEKLLHEYKWISNRKGEYSIKDKCLRRLNKQFIPSIEDNRLNYILKNNFYSGSYILEFFDEKKQFEFLTEDEEHFEKVSKKINKILPINLFNVRDRLGNFIFQFPVNILHVKTEIASDSGDSLNFNLDWHHLINDNCPDCILEVDSILDNNYLGTNFEEYCGNGFQEVNVGNVDSLVNVKIWRENPRLLLYSNSGYSIKSIGLSMWIDIQHKRFFMNNNEKEVISLNSKDFDSYISSNSKNSDSSVKNQEYYQYIQNSIGIKEKELLEETLSFKQYTPFKDKSEGIRDLRRLIRENGKNGVYLWDPFLSFNGIVNTLFYCPFEDVALKALGSNKLNNDELINQKNLFSNLNSNFEGLNLEFRIQQSQKAHDRFLIFPGNSEKYEQPKVYSLGTSLNSFGHNYHILQEVSHPRAVVTVFDKIWEKSKGNLIWKYPK
;
A
#
# COMPACT_ATOMS: atom_id res chain seq x y z
N MET A 1 15.40 -21.23 23.83
CA MET A 1 14.79 -20.10 24.55
C MET A 1 13.56 -19.70 23.75
N ASP A 2 12.40 -19.60 24.38
CA ASP A 2 11.18 -19.14 23.70
C ASP A 2 11.34 -17.70 23.18
N GLU A 3 10.69 -17.33 22.08
CA GLU A 3 10.82 -16.02 21.45
C GLU A 3 10.35 -14.89 22.36
N TYR A 4 9.31 -15.13 23.16
CA TYR A 4 8.82 -14.17 24.16
C TYR A 4 9.88 -13.90 25.22
N ASP A 5 10.47 -14.96 25.79
CA ASP A 5 11.53 -14.86 26.80
C ASP A 5 12.80 -14.22 26.22
N LEU A 6 13.12 -14.53 24.95
CA LEU A 6 14.24 -13.94 24.24
C LEU A 6 14.08 -12.41 24.09
N LEU A 7 12.90 -11.94 23.67
CA LEU A 7 12.67 -10.51 23.43
C LEU A 7 12.41 -9.73 24.73
N SER A 8 11.75 -10.33 25.72
CA SER A 8 11.49 -9.68 27.01
C SER A 8 12.70 -9.62 27.93
N LYS A 9 13.73 -10.44 27.69
CA LYS A 9 14.96 -10.43 28.49
C LYS A 9 15.64 -9.06 28.44
N LYS A 10 15.83 -8.47 29.62
CA LYS A 10 16.47 -7.17 29.81
C LYS A 10 17.80 -7.08 29.06
N GLY A 11 17.93 -6.04 28.25
CA GLY A 11 19.15 -5.71 27.52
C GLY A 11 19.30 -6.42 26.18
N ASN A 12 18.39 -7.34 25.78
CA ASN A 12 18.45 -7.96 24.45
C ASN A 12 17.99 -7.00 23.34
N VAL A 13 16.82 -6.37 23.51
CA VAL A 13 16.22 -5.38 22.59
C VAL A 13 15.68 -4.14 23.31
N GLY A 14 15.34 -4.26 24.60
CA GLY A 14 14.82 -3.18 25.44
C GLY A 14 15.05 -3.46 26.91
N ILE A 15 14.75 -2.46 27.76
CA ILE A 15 14.73 -2.63 29.22
C ILE A 15 13.30 -2.47 29.71
N TYR A 16 12.52 -3.53 29.57
CA TYR A 16 11.10 -3.50 29.92
C TYR A 16 10.88 -3.80 31.41
N ASN A 17 9.93 -3.09 32.00
CA ASN A 17 9.46 -3.29 33.39
C ASN A 17 7.94 -3.51 33.44
N SER A 18 7.20 -3.12 32.40
CA SER A 18 5.75 -3.31 32.28
C SER A 18 5.32 -3.49 30.83
N CYS A 19 4.03 -3.73 30.63
CA CYS A 19 3.39 -3.71 29.33
C CYS A 19 2.11 -2.86 29.37
N GLU A 20 1.94 -1.97 28.41
CA GLU A 20 0.66 -1.28 28.18
C GLU A 20 -0.16 -2.07 27.19
N VAL A 21 -1.39 -2.41 27.56
CA VAL A 21 -2.36 -3.08 26.70
C VAL A 21 -3.38 -2.08 26.22
N THR A 22 -3.62 -2.07 24.91
CA THR A 22 -4.75 -1.38 24.27
C THR A 22 -5.65 -2.41 23.61
N GLU A 23 -6.90 -2.52 24.09
CA GLU A 23 -7.94 -3.36 23.51
C GLU A 23 -8.96 -2.51 22.77
N LEU A 24 -9.17 -2.82 21.49
CA LEU A 24 -10.30 -2.36 20.70
C LEU A 24 -11.30 -3.51 20.61
N VAL A 25 -12.54 -3.25 21.01
CA VAL A 25 -13.61 -4.27 21.00
C VAL A 25 -14.85 -3.76 20.30
N VAL A 26 -15.58 -4.67 19.65
CA VAL A 26 -16.95 -4.42 19.18
C VAL A 26 -17.94 -4.96 20.19
N MET A 27 -18.95 -4.18 20.54
CA MET A 27 -20.03 -4.50 21.47
C MET A 27 -21.35 -4.49 20.70
N GLU A 28 -21.96 -5.65 20.56
CA GLU A 28 -23.29 -5.81 19.98
C GLU A 28 -24.39 -5.40 20.99
N PRO A 29 -25.60 -5.05 20.51
CA PRO A 29 -26.78 -4.85 21.38
C PRO A 29 -27.11 -6.05 22.27
N SER A 30 -26.71 -7.24 21.83
CA SER A 30 -26.86 -8.51 22.56
C SER A 30 -25.93 -8.63 23.79
N ASN A 31 -25.15 -7.60 24.11
CA ASN A 31 -24.04 -7.60 25.08
C ASN A 31 -22.92 -8.59 24.77
N LYS A 32 -22.87 -9.16 23.56
CA LYS A 32 -21.69 -9.88 23.07
C LYS A 32 -20.60 -8.89 22.72
N ILE A 33 -19.36 -9.25 23.06
CA ILE A 33 -18.19 -8.39 22.87
C ILE A 33 -17.11 -9.21 22.18
N TYR A 34 -16.56 -8.67 21.10
CA TYR A 34 -15.55 -9.29 20.25
C TYR A 34 -14.28 -8.46 20.25
N ASN A 35 -13.11 -9.11 20.22
CA ASN A 35 -11.83 -8.43 20.05
C ASN A 35 -11.72 -7.92 18.61
N LEU A 36 -11.75 -6.59 18.41
CA LEU A 36 -11.49 -5.99 17.12
C LEU A 36 -9.99 -5.95 16.84
N PHE A 37 -9.18 -5.61 17.84
CA PHE A 37 -7.72 -5.55 17.76
C PHE A 37 -7.16 -5.36 19.16
N THR A 38 -6.11 -6.10 19.53
CA THR A 38 -5.41 -5.91 20.81
C THR A 38 -3.92 -5.75 20.56
N ILE A 39 -3.32 -4.71 21.14
CA ILE A 39 -1.86 -4.50 21.11
C ILE A 39 -1.31 -4.36 22.53
N CYS A 40 -0.22 -5.07 22.78
CA CYS A 40 0.51 -5.13 24.04
C CYS A 40 1.91 -4.55 23.79
N VAL A 41 2.21 -3.37 24.33
CA VAL A 41 3.45 -2.63 24.07
C VAL A 41 4.32 -2.70 25.31
N PHE A 42 5.49 -3.31 25.20
CA PHE A 42 6.44 -3.40 26.31
C PHE A 42 7.12 -2.05 26.57
N GLN A 43 7.28 -1.70 27.84
CA GLN A 43 7.71 -0.36 28.29
C GLN A 43 8.67 -0.45 29.46
N GLU A 44 9.55 0.55 29.58
CA GLU A 44 10.49 0.67 30.71
C GLU A 44 9.84 1.23 31.98
N LYS A 45 8.55 1.55 31.92
CA LYS A 45 7.81 2.13 33.03
C LYS A 45 7.60 1.11 34.14
N ASN A 46 7.83 1.52 35.38
CA ASN A 46 7.46 0.70 36.54
C ASN A 46 5.96 0.83 36.81
N VAL A 47 5.31 -0.31 37.06
CA VAL A 47 3.90 -0.38 37.43
C VAL A 47 3.78 -1.07 38.78
N THR A 48 2.93 -0.53 39.66
CA THR A 48 2.65 -1.21 40.92
C THR A 48 1.63 -2.31 40.66
N PRO A 49 1.79 -3.52 41.23
CA PRO A 49 0.82 -4.60 41.13
C PRO A 49 -0.43 -4.21 41.92
N LYS A 50 -1.31 -3.43 41.29
CA LYS A 50 -2.67 -3.24 41.75
C LYS A 50 -3.57 -3.78 40.65
N LYS A 51 -3.90 -5.08 40.79
CA LYS A 51 -5.04 -5.70 40.13
C LYS A 51 -6.20 -4.71 40.11
N HIS A 52 -6.61 -4.33 38.91
CA HIS A 52 -7.92 -3.72 38.63
C HIS A 52 -8.21 -2.37 39.31
N LYS A 53 -7.26 -1.43 39.33
CA LYS A 53 -7.61 -0.03 39.59
C LYS A 53 -7.12 0.89 38.47
N TYR A 54 -8.11 1.48 37.82
CA TYR A 54 -8.07 2.50 36.76
C TYR A 54 -8.03 1.94 35.33
N ASP A 55 -9.22 1.72 34.76
CA ASP A 55 -9.48 2.00 33.35
C ASP A 55 -8.95 3.42 33.08
N ARG A 56 -7.74 3.56 32.51
CA ARG A 56 -7.21 4.90 32.23
C ARG A 56 -8.03 5.60 31.15
N PHE A 57 -8.69 4.83 30.31
CA PHE A 57 -9.46 5.36 29.20
C PHE A 57 -10.48 4.33 28.70
N PHE A 58 -11.76 4.54 29.03
CA PHE A 58 -12.87 3.91 28.32
C PHE A 58 -13.52 4.97 27.43
N LYS A 59 -13.52 4.73 26.12
CA LYS A 59 -14.29 5.56 25.18
C LYS A 59 -15.17 4.66 24.32
N ARG A 60 -16.47 4.94 24.38
CA ARG A 60 -17.47 4.32 23.52
C ARG A 60 -17.61 5.13 22.23
N ILE A 61 -17.57 4.45 21.10
CA ILE A 61 -17.85 5.03 19.77
C ILE A 61 -19.07 4.32 19.24
N ASP A 62 -20.18 5.03 19.04
CA ASP A 62 -21.37 4.45 18.44
C ASP A 62 -21.21 4.34 16.91
N ILE A 63 -21.52 3.16 16.38
CA ILE A 63 -21.39 2.78 14.97
C ILE A 63 -22.65 1.99 14.62
N ASP A 64 -23.61 2.70 14.03
CA ASP A 64 -24.91 2.16 13.63
C ASP A 64 -25.55 1.33 14.77
N ASP A 65 -25.78 0.04 14.55
CA ASP A 65 -26.39 -0.87 15.53
C ASP A 65 -25.40 -1.42 16.56
N CYS A 66 -24.10 -1.14 16.44
CA CYS A 66 -23.06 -1.60 17.36
C CYS A 66 -22.36 -0.43 18.05
N SER A 67 -21.55 -0.75 19.06
CA SER A 67 -20.65 0.25 19.65
C SER A 67 -19.25 -0.33 19.80
N MET A 68 -18.23 0.50 19.64
CA MET A 68 -16.84 0.13 19.87
C MET A 68 -16.38 0.64 21.23
N GLY A 69 -15.66 -0.21 21.95
CA GLY A 69 -14.99 0.12 23.21
C GLY A 69 -13.49 0.18 23.00
N ILE A 70 -12.87 1.24 23.53
CA ILE A 70 -11.43 1.37 23.64
C ILE A 70 -11.06 1.23 25.10
N PHE A 71 -10.16 0.31 25.44
CA PHE A 71 -9.66 0.09 26.80
C PHE A 71 -8.14 0.15 26.81
N GLN A 72 -7.58 0.93 27.74
CA GLN A 72 -6.13 1.01 27.95
C GLN A 72 -5.77 0.79 29.41
N TYR A 73 -4.85 -0.13 29.65
CA TYR A 73 -4.39 -0.50 30.99
C TYR A 73 -2.94 -0.99 30.97
N GLU A 74 -2.32 -1.09 32.14
CA GLU A 74 -0.93 -1.55 32.26
C GLU A 74 -0.87 -2.84 33.07
N LEU A 75 0.01 -3.76 32.66
CA LEU A 75 0.27 -5.04 33.30
C LEU A 75 1.74 -5.16 33.69
N THR A 76 2.01 -5.90 34.75
CA THR A 76 3.37 -6.37 35.07
C THR A 76 3.84 -7.39 34.03
N LEU A 77 5.15 -7.60 33.92
CA LEU A 77 5.72 -8.59 33.00
C LEU A 77 5.23 -10.03 33.28
N ALA A 78 4.93 -10.35 34.54
CA ALA A 78 4.39 -11.65 34.93
C ALA A 78 2.94 -11.84 34.45
N GLU A 79 2.09 -10.82 34.63
CA GLU A 79 0.68 -10.87 34.19
C GLU A 79 0.56 -10.95 32.66
N ILE A 80 1.35 -10.17 31.93
CA ILE A 80 1.31 -10.22 30.45
C ILE A 80 1.92 -11.52 29.91
N LYS A 81 2.90 -12.13 30.61
CA LYS A 81 3.39 -13.47 30.27
C LYS A 81 2.30 -14.52 30.46
N GLU A 82 1.54 -14.48 31.56
CA GLU A 82 0.39 -15.38 31.75
C GLU A 82 -0.62 -15.24 30.60
N ASN A 83 -0.91 -14.02 30.18
CA ASN A 83 -1.77 -13.75 29.02
C ASN A 83 -1.22 -14.33 27.71
N PHE A 84 0.09 -14.20 27.46
CA PHE A 84 0.74 -14.77 26.29
C PHE A 84 0.63 -16.31 26.26
N GLU A 85 0.92 -16.97 27.38
CA GLU A 85 0.84 -18.43 27.50
C GLU A 85 -0.60 -18.95 27.32
N LYS A 86 -1.59 -18.25 27.90
CA LYS A 86 -3.00 -18.59 27.74
C LYS A 86 -3.49 -18.41 26.31
N LEU A 87 -3.01 -17.41 25.58
CA LEU A 87 -3.27 -17.28 24.15
C LEU A 87 -2.68 -18.46 23.37
N LEU A 88 -1.42 -18.79 23.68
CA LEU A 88 -0.66 -19.81 22.98
C LEU A 88 -1.24 -21.22 23.16
N HIS A 89 -1.68 -21.56 24.37
CA HIS A 89 -2.07 -22.94 24.72
C HIS A 89 -3.58 -23.13 24.87
N GLU A 90 -4.32 -22.10 25.30
CA GLU A 90 -5.72 -22.23 25.67
C GLU A 90 -6.68 -21.42 24.77
N TYR A 91 -6.15 -20.55 23.89
CA TYR A 91 -6.93 -19.55 23.14
C TYR A 91 -7.78 -18.68 24.09
N LYS A 92 -7.17 -18.26 25.20
CA LYS A 92 -7.82 -17.43 26.21
C LYS A 92 -7.06 -16.13 26.43
N TRP A 93 -7.80 -15.12 26.86
CA TRP A 93 -7.26 -13.82 27.20
C TRP A 93 -7.83 -13.33 28.53
N ILE A 94 -6.97 -12.82 29.41
CA ILE A 94 -7.37 -12.17 30.66
C ILE A 94 -7.38 -10.67 30.41
N SER A 95 -8.58 -10.12 30.26
CA SER A 95 -8.77 -8.67 30.14
C SER A 95 -9.14 -8.07 31.49
N ASN A 96 -8.66 -6.85 31.74
CA ASN A 96 -9.09 -6.07 32.89
C ASN A 96 -10.59 -5.73 32.89
N ARG A 97 -11.27 -5.82 31.74
CA ARG A 97 -12.70 -5.45 31.60
C ARG A 97 -13.68 -6.51 32.10
N LYS A 98 -13.36 -7.80 31.88
CA LYS A 98 -14.30 -8.92 32.05
C LYS A 98 -13.64 -10.15 32.69
N GLY A 99 -12.38 -10.03 33.10
CA GLY A 99 -11.56 -11.16 33.52
C GLY A 99 -11.16 -12.05 32.34
N GLU A 100 -11.02 -13.34 32.61
CA GLU A 100 -10.68 -14.33 31.60
C GLU A 100 -11.85 -14.62 30.66
N TYR A 101 -11.61 -14.58 29.35
CA TYR A 101 -12.56 -15.05 28.35
C TYR A 101 -11.88 -15.90 27.29
N SER A 102 -12.64 -16.87 26.76
CA SER A 102 -12.22 -17.66 25.61
C SER A 102 -12.37 -16.86 24.33
N ILE A 103 -11.35 -16.93 23.48
CA ILE A 103 -11.39 -16.41 22.13
C ILE A 103 -12.15 -17.42 21.30
N LYS A 104 -13.27 -16.98 20.72
CA LYS A 104 -14.15 -17.85 19.97
C LYS A 104 -13.42 -18.41 18.73
N ASP A 105 -13.79 -19.63 18.38
CA ASP A 105 -13.42 -20.32 17.14
C ASP A 105 -11.98 -20.79 16.92
N LYS A 106 -11.04 -20.68 17.88
CA LYS A 106 -9.67 -21.29 17.81
C LYS A 106 -8.90 -21.05 16.48
N CYS A 107 -9.26 -20.05 15.69
CA CYS A 107 -8.65 -19.74 14.40
C CYS A 107 -7.49 -18.73 14.53
N LEU A 108 -6.89 -18.61 15.73
CA LEU A 108 -5.69 -17.81 15.91
C LEU A 108 -4.47 -18.60 15.49
N ARG A 109 -3.81 -18.15 14.43
CA ARG A 109 -2.52 -18.65 14.00
C ARG A 109 -1.41 -17.84 14.65
N ARG A 110 -0.53 -18.52 15.37
CA ARG A 110 0.72 -17.93 15.84
C ARG A 110 1.64 -17.70 14.64
N LEU A 111 2.03 -16.45 14.40
CA LEU A 111 3.02 -16.12 13.38
C LEU A 111 4.44 -16.13 13.99
N ASN A 112 5.44 -16.35 13.15
CA ASN A 112 6.84 -16.23 13.53
C ASN A 112 7.15 -14.79 13.98
N LYS A 113 8.15 -14.64 14.85
CA LYS A 113 8.71 -13.32 15.19
C LYS A 113 9.05 -12.51 13.94
N GLN A 114 8.61 -11.27 13.92
CA GLN A 114 8.88 -10.31 12.84
C GLN A 114 9.58 -9.08 13.41
N PHE A 115 10.53 -8.52 12.66
CA PHE A 115 11.10 -7.22 12.94
C PHE A 115 10.45 -6.19 12.01
N ILE A 116 9.90 -5.12 12.59
CA ILE A 116 9.21 -4.05 11.88
C ILE A 116 10.07 -2.79 11.95
N PRO A 117 10.76 -2.40 10.86
CA PRO A 117 11.56 -1.17 10.84
C PRO A 117 10.67 0.08 10.97
N SER A 118 11.26 1.18 11.42
CA SER A 118 10.61 2.49 11.63
C SER A 118 10.34 3.28 10.34
N ILE A 119 10.53 2.67 9.17
CA ILE A 119 10.33 3.30 7.85
C ILE A 119 8.86 3.71 7.67
N GLU A 120 8.63 4.94 7.20
CA GLU A 120 7.29 5.55 7.09
C GLU A 120 6.32 4.74 6.22
N ASP A 121 6.81 4.13 5.14
CA ASP A 121 5.99 3.34 4.21
C ASP A 121 5.64 1.93 4.72
N ASN A 122 6.14 1.53 5.90
CA ASN A 122 5.80 0.23 6.44
C ASN A 122 4.38 0.24 7.00
N ARG A 123 3.48 -0.47 6.32
CA ARG A 123 2.05 -0.59 6.65
C ARG A 123 1.76 -0.98 8.10
N LEU A 124 2.60 -1.79 8.74
CA LEU A 124 2.38 -2.16 10.15
C LEU A 124 2.65 -1.00 11.13
N ASN A 125 3.41 0.02 10.74
CA ASN A 125 3.61 1.22 11.56
C ASN A 125 2.32 2.03 11.78
N TYR A 126 1.27 1.80 10.97
CA TYR A 126 -0.05 2.38 11.20
C TYR A 126 -0.77 1.85 12.44
N ILE A 127 -0.31 0.75 13.05
CA ILE A 127 -0.93 0.16 14.26
C ILE A 127 0.03 -0.04 15.42
N LEU A 128 1.34 0.02 15.19
CA LEU A 128 2.33 -0.08 16.24
C LEU A 128 2.47 1.26 16.97
N LYS A 129 2.64 1.19 18.30
CA LYS A 129 2.79 2.39 19.11
C LYS A 129 4.26 2.79 19.15
N ASN A 130 4.57 4.04 18.80
CA ASN A 130 5.90 4.64 18.92
C ASN A 130 7.03 3.92 18.15
N ASN A 131 6.77 3.38 16.96
CA ASN A 131 7.79 2.71 16.15
C ASN A 131 8.65 3.70 15.31
N PHE A 132 9.23 4.73 15.95
CA PHE A 132 9.89 5.85 15.24
C PHE A 132 11.42 5.74 15.14
N TYR A 133 12.07 5.04 16.09
CA TYR A 133 13.52 5.04 16.20
C TYR A 133 14.13 3.84 15.48
N SER A 134 14.42 2.76 16.22
CA SER A 134 15.17 1.62 15.70
C SER A 134 14.30 0.45 15.27
N GLY A 135 12.97 0.64 15.25
CA GLY A 135 12.02 -0.42 14.92
C GLY A 135 11.53 -1.19 16.15
N SER A 136 10.75 -2.24 15.90
CA SER A 136 10.15 -3.08 16.93
C SER A 136 10.10 -4.52 16.49
N TYR A 137 10.32 -5.45 17.41
CA TYR A 137 9.88 -6.82 17.19
C TYR A 137 8.39 -6.96 17.49
N ILE A 138 7.71 -7.80 16.72
CA ILE A 138 6.35 -8.22 17.03
C ILE A 138 6.24 -9.73 17.12
N LEU A 139 5.38 -10.13 18.05
CA LEU A 139 4.89 -11.47 18.24
C LEU A 139 3.37 -11.42 18.04
N GLU A 140 2.87 -12.05 16.97
CA GLU A 140 1.48 -11.89 16.51
C GLU A 140 0.68 -13.19 16.59
N PHE A 141 -0.57 -13.09 17.04
CA PHE A 141 -1.62 -14.09 16.88
C PHE A 141 -2.64 -13.57 15.87
N PHE A 142 -2.63 -14.16 14.68
CA PHE A 142 -3.42 -13.72 13.53
C PHE A 142 -4.77 -14.46 13.48
N ASP A 143 -5.88 -13.74 13.42
CA ASP A 143 -7.20 -14.33 13.25
C ASP A 143 -7.45 -14.68 11.77
N GLU A 144 -7.55 -15.97 11.43
CA GLU A 144 -7.77 -16.40 10.04
C GLU A 144 -9.25 -16.40 9.61
N LYS A 145 -10.22 -16.36 10.54
CA LYS A 145 -11.65 -16.52 10.24
C LYS A 145 -12.38 -15.19 10.03
N LYS A 146 -11.83 -14.08 10.53
CA LYS A 146 -12.29 -12.68 10.34
C LYS A 146 -13.81 -12.50 10.44
N GLN A 147 -14.33 -12.15 11.62
CA GLN A 147 -15.79 -12.04 11.86
C GLN A 147 -16.35 -10.62 11.74
N PHE A 148 -15.72 -9.79 10.92
CA PHE A 148 -15.98 -8.34 10.86
C PHE A 148 -16.52 -7.88 9.51
N GLU A 149 -17.11 -8.79 8.72
CA GLU A 149 -17.66 -8.47 7.40
C GLU A 149 -18.68 -7.34 7.47
N PHE A 150 -19.58 -7.37 8.47
CA PHE A 150 -20.56 -6.31 8.73
C PHE A 150 -19.94 -4.91 8.87
N LEU A 151 -18.66 -4.83 9.27
CA LEU A 151 -17.92 -3.59 9.41
C LEU A 151 -17.10 -3.25 8.15
N THR A 152 -16.59 -4.26 7.44
CA THR A 152 -15.62 -4.09 6.34
C THR A 152 -16.20 -4.22 4.93
N GLU A 153 -17.44 -4.67 4.77
CA GLU A 153 -18.12 -4.81 3.47
C GLU A 153 -18.24 -3.47 2.74
N ASP A 154 -18.68 -2.42 3.44
CA ASP A 154 -18.68 -1.04 2.93
C ASP A 154 -17.36 -0.35 3.32
N GLU A 155 -16.50 -0.16 2.32
CA GLU A 155 -15.20 0.49 2.48
C GLU A 155 -15.31 1.97 2.89
N GLU A 156 -16.27 2.72 2.34
CA GLU A 156 -16.48 4.12 2.71
C GLU A 156 -16.96 4.21 4.17
N HIS A 157 -17.79 3.25 4.60
CA HIS A 157 -18.20 3.14 6.00
C HIS A 157 -17.01 2.78 6.90
N PHE A 158 -16.23 1.75 6.56
CA PHE A 158 -15.09 1.32 7.38
C PHE A 158 -14.01 2.41 7.49
N GLU A 159 -13.75 3.14 6.41
CA GLU A 159 -12.80 4.26 6.43
C GLU A 159 -13.26 5.35 7.42
N LYS A 160 -14.56 5.68 7.44
CA LYS A 160 -15.13 6.64 8.42
C LYS A 160 -14.97 6.14 9.85
N VAL A 161 -15.22 4.85 10.09
CA VAL A 161 -15.02 4.24 11.42
C VAL A 161 -13.56 4.30 11.83
N SER A 162 -12.64 3.88 10.96
CA SER A 162 -11.19 3.93 11.22
C SER A 162 -10.73 5.36 11.51
N LYS A 163 -11.21 6.36 10.75
CA LYS A 163 -10.93 7.79 11.02
C LYS A 163 -11.45 8.24 12.39
N LYS A 164 -12.60 7.75 12.86
CA LYS A 164 -13.10 8.04 14.23
C LYS A 164 -12.18 7.44 15.30
N ILE A 165 -11.69 6.22 15.10
CA ILE A 165 -10.73 5.56 16.00
C ILE A 165 -9.41 6.33 16.00
N ASN A 166 -8.88 6.68 14.82
CA ASN A 166 -7.60 7.36 14.64
C ASN A 166 -7.53 8.73 15.37
N LYS A 167 -8.67 9.43 15.44
CA LYS A 167 -8.79 10.69 16.21
C LYS A 167 -8.64 10.50 17.74
N ILE A 168 -8.78 9.29 18.24
CA ILE A 168 -8.76 8.96 19.67
C ILE A 168 -7.46 8.24 20.02
N LEU A 169 -7.09 7.25 19.21
CA LEU A 169 -5.83 6.52 19.29
C LEU A 169 -5.15 6.63 17.95
N PRO A 170 -3.84 6.95 17.86
CA PRO A 170 -3.11 7.10 16.60
C PRO A 170 -2.85 5.73 15.93
N ILE A 171 -3.93 5.02 15.62
CA ILE A 171 -3.97 3.69 15.01
C ILE A 171 -4.92 3.81 13.81
N ASN A 172 -4.46 3.38 12.64
CA ASN A 172 -5.27 3.35 11.43
C ASN A 172 -5.54 1.90 10.99
N LEU A 173 -6.70 1.39 11.40
CA LEU A 173 -7.14 0.03 11.07
C LEU A 173 -7.54 -0.15 9.59
N PHE A 174 -7.83 0.93 8.87
CA PHE A 174 -8.24 0.87 7.47
C PHE A 174 -7.13 0.29 6.58
N ASN A 175 -5.90 0.78 6.76
CA ASN A 175 -4.72 0.33 6.02
C ASN A 175 -4.26 -1.08 6.41
N VAL A 176 -4.81 -1.62 7.51
CA VAL A 176 -4.48 -2.95 8.03
C VAL A 176 -5.73 -3.78 8.36
N ARG A 177 -6.75 -3.71 7.50
CA ARG A 177 -8.00 -4.47 7.68
C ARG A 177 -7.81 -5.98 7.91
N ASP A 178 -6.74 -6.54 7.36
CA ASP A 178 -6.31 -7.93 7.57
C ASP A 178 -5.82 -8.21 9.00
N ARG A 179 -5.61 -7.19 9.83
CA ARG A 179 -5.21 -7.31 11.24
C ARG A 179 -6.37 -7.23 12.22
N LEU A 180 -7.61 -7.10 11.74
CA LEU A 180 -8.79 -7.21 12.60
C LEU A 180 -8.87 -8.61 13.23
N GLY A 181 -9.19 -8.66 14.53
CA GLY A 181 -9.20 -9.85 15.36
C GLY A 181 -7.86 -10.19 16.02
N ASN A 182 -6.77 -9.56 15.61
CA ASN A 182 -5.43 -9.99 16.00
C ASN A 182 -5.03 -9.52 17.41
N PHE A 183 -4.07 -10.25 17.98
CA PHE A 183 -3.34 -9.88 19.19
C PHE A 183 -1.86 -9.68 18.84
N ILE A 184 -1.32 -8.50 19.10
CA ILE A 184 0.07 -8.14 18.80
C ILE A 184 0.81 -7.82 20.10
N PHE A 185 1.94 -8.48 20.31
CA PHE A 185 2.89 -8.14 21.37
C PHE A 185 4.08 -7.45 20.73
N GLN A 186 4.21 -6.14 20.97
CA GLN A 186 5.24 -5.27 20.44
C GLN A 186 6.35 -5.10 21.47
N PHE A 187 7.59 -5.39 21.04
CA PHE A 187 8.83 -5.19 21.77
C PHE A 187 9.65 -4.10 21.06
N PRO A 188 9.47 -2.82 21.42
CA PRO A 188 10.21 -1.72 20.80
C PRO A 188 11.71 -1.84 21.04
N VAL A 189 12.53 -1.68 19.99
CA VAL A 189 13.99 -1.67 20.16
C VAL A 189 14.40 -0.31 20.71
N ASN A 190 14.67 -0.28 22.02
CA ASN A 190 14.99 0.94 22.76
C ASN A 190 16.42 0.94 23.33
N ILE A 191 17.18 -0.15 23.12
CA ILE A 191 18.56 -0.24 23.61
C ILE A 191 19.56 0.59 22.81
N LEU A 192 19.23 0.91 21.56
CA LEU A 192 20.12 1.58 20.61
C LEU A 192 19.31 2.57 19.79
N HIS A 193 19.81 3.79 19.64
CA HIS A 193 19.31 4.79 18.71
C HIS A 193 20.39 5.10 17.68
N VAL A 194 20.01 5.15 16.40
CA VAL A 194 20.96 5.25 15.28
C VAL A 194 20.60 6.40 14.37
N LYS A 195 21.60 7.21 14.02
CA LYS A 195 21.54 8.18 12.92
C LYS A 195 22.68 7.91 11.96
N THR A 196 22.37 7.95 10.67
CA THR A 196 23.32 7.73 9.58
C THR A 196 23.43 8.99 8.74
N GLU A 197 24.65 9.42 8.44
CA GLU A 197 24.95 10.59 7.62
C GLU A 197 26.04 10.24 6.60
N ILE A 198 26.09 10.93 5.47
CA ILE A 198 27.14 10.71 4.46
C ILE A 198 28.43 11.35 4.95
N ALA A 199 29.56 10.65 4.81
CA ALA A 199 30.87 11.24 5.08
C ALA A 199 31.19 12.34 4.05
N SER A 200 31.62 13.51 4.54
CA SER A 200 31.76 14.75 3.74
C SER A 200 32.82 14.69 2.63
N ASP A 201 33.74 13.73 2.69
CA ASP A 201 35.02 13.84 1.99
C ASP A 201 35.11 12.98 0.71
N SER A 202 34.23 11.99 0.52
CA SER A 202 34.29 11.08 -0.64
C SER A 202 32.95 10.63 -1.22
N GLY A 203 31.83 10.71 -0.46
CA GLY A 203 30.56 10.11 -0.92
C GLY A 203 30.58 8.58 -1.00
N ASP A 204 31.60 7.94 -0.44
CA ASP A 204 31.78 6.48 -0.46
C ASP A 204 31.55 5.85 0.91
N SER A 205 31.50 6.65 1.98
CA SER A 205 31.33 6.20 3.36
C SER A 205 30.08 6.77 4.03
N LEU A 206 29.60 6.06 5.05
CA LEU A 206 28.54 6.47 5.95
C LEU A 206 29.06 6.61 7.37
N ASN A 207 28.72 7.71 8.01
CA ASN A 207 28.93 7.97 9.42
C ASN A 207 27.74 7.47 10.23
N PHE A 208 28.00 6.59 11.18
CA PHE A 208 27.04 6.08 12.15
C PHE A 208 27.21 6.80 13.47
N ASN A 209 26.14 7.45 13.93
CA ASN A 209 26.00 7.93 15.30
C ASN A 209 25.15 6.91 16.08
N LEU A 210 25.77 6.25 17.06
CA LEU A 210 25.22 5.12 17.82
C LEU A 210 25.07 5.49 19.29
N ASP A 211 23.84 5.77 19.69
CA ASP A 211 23.48 6.16 21.05
C ASP A 211 22.88 4.95 21.79
N TRP A 212 23.67 4.33 22.67
CA TRP A 212 23.20 3.24 23.51
C TRP A 212 22.37 3.75 24.70
N HIS A 213 21.52 2.87 25.21
CA HIS A 213 20.74 3.17 26.39
C HIS A 213 21.62 3.28 27.64
N HIS A 214 21.43 4.34 28.46
CA HIS A 214 22.29 4.69 29.59
C HIS A 214 22.60 3.54 30.58
N LEU A 215 21.68 2.58 30.77
CA LEU A 215 21.90 1.40 31.64
C LEU A 215 22.83 0.32 31.05
N ILE A 216 23.24 0.44 29.79
CA ILE A 216 24.13 -0.50 29.10
C ILE A 216 25.31 0.18 28.40
N ASN A 217 25.47 1.51 28.51
CA ASN A 217 26.57 2.24 27.87
C ASN A 217 27.96 1.73 28.27
N ASP A 218 28.12 1.26 29.50
CA ASP A 218 29.40 0.74 29.99
C ASP A 218 29.68 -0.69 29.52
N ASN A 219 28.67 -1.41 28.99
CA ASN A 219 28.75 -2.80 28.54
C ASN A 219 27.90 -3.00 27.28
N CYS A 220 28.21 -2.25 26.22
CA CYS A 220 27.53 -2.36 24.94
C CYS A 220 27.72 -3.78 24.36
N PRO A 221 26.68 -4.37 23.74
CA PRO A 221 26.79 -5.69 23.14
C PRO A 221 27.59 -5.66 21.83
N ASP A 222 28.26 -6.77 21.53
CA ASP A 222 28.91 -6.97 20.23
C ASP A 222 27.86 -6.92 19.10
N CYS A 223 28.17 -6.11 18.09
CA CYS A 223 27.29 -5.86 16.97
C CYS A 223 28.04 -5.87 15.64
N ILE A 224 27.33 -6.22 14.58
CA ILE A 224 27.79 -6.17 13.19
C ILE A 224 26.96 -5.13 12.45
N LEU A 225 27.63 -4.15 11.86
CA LEU A 225 27.06 -3.17 10.95
C LEU A 225 27.13 -3.74 9.53
N GLU A 226 25.99 -3.96 8.91
CA GLU A 226 25.86 -4.42 7.52
C GLU A 226 25.35 -3.25 6.68
N VAL A 227 26.12 -2.90 5.65
CA VAL A 227 25.80 -1.80 4.73
C VAL A 227 25.88 -2.31 3.29
N ASP A 228 24.79 -2.16 2.55
CA ASP A 228 24.71 -2.49 1.13
C ASP A 228 24.37 -1.25 0.30
N SER A 229 25.05 -1.09 -0.83
CA SER A 229 24.75 -0.09 -1.87
C SER A 229 24.20 -0.80 -3.10
N ILE A 230 22.98 -0.45 -3.52
CA ILE A 230 22.25 -1.16 -4.59
C ILE A 230 21.81 -0.20 -5.70
N LEU A 231 22.16 -0.53 -6.94
CA LEU A 231 21.69 0.13 -8.15
C LEU A 231 21.29 -0.89 -9.22
N ASP A 232 20.10 -0.73 -9.81
CA ASP A 232 19.58 -1.66 -10.84
C ASP A 232 19.62 -3.13 -10.40
N ASN A 233 19.28 -3.39 -9.13
CA ASN A 233 19.39 -4.69 -8.47
C ASN A 233 20.81 -5.29 -8.39
N ASN A 234 21.86 -4.50 -8.66
CA ASN A 234 23.25 -4.88 -8.47
C ASN A 234 23.78 -4.31 -7.16
N TYR A 235 24.49 -5.13 -6.40
CA TYR A 235 25.24 -4.71 -5.22
C TYR A 235 26.53 -4.02 -5.70
N LEU A 236 26.59 -2.70 -5.57
CA LEU A 236 27.76 -1.90 -5.91
C LEU A 236 28.82 -1.93 -4.80
N GLY A 237 28.38 -2.13 -3.56
CA GLY A 237 29.25 -2.30 -2.41
C GLY A 237 28.48 -2.99 -1.29
N THR A 238 29.19 -3.86 -0.57
CA THR A 238 28.69 -4.53 0.63
C THR A 238 29.82 -4.55 1.63
N ASN A 239 29.55 -4.08 2.85
CA ASN A 239 30.52 -4.11 3.94
C ASN A 239 29.88 -4.63 5.23
N PHE A 240 30.67 -5.38 5.99
CA PHE A 240 30.35 -5.89 7.30
C PHE A 240 31.44 -5.44 8.26
N GLU A 241 31.10 -4.57 9.19
CA GLU A 241 32.05 -4.08 10.18
C GLU A 241 31.60 -4.46 11.59
N GLU A 242 32.55 -4.91 12.40
CA GLU A 242 32.33 -5.07 13.84
C GLU A 242 32.18 -3.69 14.48
N TYR A 243 31.27 -3.61 15.45
CA TYR A 243 31.06 -2.39 16.21
C TYR A 243 32.30 -2.07 17.06
N CYS A 244 32.89 -0.90 16.84
CA CYS A 244 34.17 -0.54 17.48
C CYS A 244 34.05 -0.09 18.95
N GLY A 245 32.84 -0.15 19.55
CA GLY A 245 32.58 0.27 20.93
C GLY A 245 32.42 1.78 21.12
N ASN A 246 32.56 2.59 20.08
CA ASN A 246 32.43 4.05 20.14
C ASN A 246 31.03 4.52 19.70
N GLY A 247 30.60 5.69 20.17
CA GLY A 247 29.33 6.29 19.71
C GLY A 247 29.36 6.77 18.24
N PHE A 248 30.54 6.75 17.60
CA PHE A 248 30.74 7.16 16.22
C PHE A 248 31.57 6.11 15.47
N GLN A 249 31.11 5.70 14.28
CA GLN A 249 31.84 4.78 13.40
C GLN A 249 31.58 5.14 11.93
N GLU A 250 32.64 5.25 11.14
CA GLU A 250 32.55 5.42 9.69
C GLU A 250 32.66 4.05 9.02
N VAL A 251 31.75 3.74 8.10
CA VAL A 251 31.74 2.50 7.30
C VAL A 251 31.85 2.87 5.83
N ASN A 252 32.90 2.38 5.15
CA ASN A 252 33.09 2.59 3.72
C ASN A 252 32.29 1.55 2.92
N VAL A 253 31.41 1.98 2.02
CA VAL A 253 30.60 1.12 1.14
C VAL A 253 30.90 1.39 -0.36
N GLY A 254 31.88 2.26 -0.64
CA GLY A 254 32.34 2.58 -2.00
C GLY A 254 31.41 3.48 -2.82
N ASN A 255 30.12 3.54 -2.48
CA ASN A 255 29.16 4.41 -3.15
C ASN A 255 27.88 4.59 -2.31
N VAL A 256 27.53 5.83 -1.97
CA VAL A 256 26.28 6.14 -1.24
C VAL A 256 25.20 6.87 -2.07
N ASP A 257 25.41 6.99 -3.39
CA ASP A 257 24.48 7.65 -4.33
C ASP A 257 23.30 6.80 -4.77
N SER A 258 23.41 5.50 -4.52
CA SER A 258 22.38 4.53 -4.86
C SER A 258 21.49 4.26 -3.65
N LEU A 259 20.62 3.24 -3.76
CA LEU A 259 19.84 2.82 -2.61
C LEU A 259 20.79 2.20 -1.59
N VAL A 260 20.90 2.82 -0.41
CA VAL A 260 21.71 2.30 0.68
C VAL A 260 20.82 1.59 1.68
N ASN A 261 21.12 0.34 1.96
CA ASN A 261 20.52 -0.44 3.03
C ASN A 261 21.49 -0.54 4.20
N VAL A 262 20.98 -0.28 5.39
CA VAL A 262 21.74 -0.33 6.64
C VAL A 262 21.03 -1.29 7.59
N LYS A 263 21.79 -2.20 8.20
CA LYS A 263 21.33 -3.07 9.29
C LYS A 263 22.37 -3.12 10.40
N ILE A 264 21.89 -3.20 11.64
CA ILE A 264 22.76 -3.44 12.80
C ILE A 264 22.27 -4.68 13.50
N TRP A 265 23.13 -5.70 13.55
CA TRP A 265 22.86 -6.97 14.19
C TRP A 265 23.59 -7.06 15.51
N ARG A 266 22.89 -7.38 16.58
CA ARG A 266 23.51 -7.95 17.77
C ARG A 266 24.02 -9.35 17.45
N GLU A 267 25.20 -9.72 17.93
CA GLU A 267 25.74 -11.06 17.72
C GLU A 267 25.11 -12.11 18.65
N ASN A 268 25.05 -11.79 19.95
CA ASN A 268 24.66 -12.75 20.98
C ASN A 268 23.61 -12.17 21.94
N PRO A 269 22.34 -12.61 21.88
CA PRO A 269 21.75 -13.45 20.83
C PRO A 269 21.61 -12.70 19.49
N ARG A 270 21.60 -13.44 18.37
CA ARG A 270 21.48 -12.86 17.04
C ARG A 270 20.13 -12.18 16.83
N LEU A 271 20.12 -10.85 16.90
CA LEU A 271 18.92 -10.01 16.79
C LEU A 271 19.25 -8.76 15.97
N LEU A 272 18.42 -8.46 14.98
CA LEU A 272 18.42 -7.17 14.29
C LEU A 272 17.97 -6.08 15.27
N LEU A 273 18.79 -5.05 15.46
CA LEU A 273 18.51 -3.91 16.33
C LEU A 273 18.07 -2.69 15.55
N TYR A 274 18.52 -2.54 14.31
CA TYR A 274 18.21 -1.40 13.46
C TYR A 274 18.17 -1.85 11.99
N SER A 275 17.24 -1.29 11.22
CA SER A 275 17.23 -1.44 9.76
C SER A 275 16.64 -0.21 9.12
N ASN A 276 17.31 0.31 8.09
CA ASN A 276 16.83 1.41 7.28
C ASN A 276 17.29 1.26 5.83
N SER A 277 16.53 1.83 4.91
CA SER A 277 16.82 1.86 3.48
C SER A 277 16.50 3.25 2.96
N GLY A 278 17.45 3.90 2.29
CA GLY A 278 17.26 5.27 1.85
C GLY A 278 18.16 5.68 0.71
N TYR A 279 17.73 6.72 0.00
CA TYR A 279 18.54 7.44 -0.96
C TYR A 279 19.11 8.70 -0.31
N SER A 280 20.37 8.95 -0.60
CA SER A 280 21.07 10.16 -0.21
C SER A 280 20.76 11.31 -1.17
N ILE A 281 20.38 12.48 -0.65
CA ILE A 281 20.22 13.69 -1.46
C ILE A 281 21.55 14.45 -1.43
N LYS A 282 22.33 14.38 -2.52
CA LYS A 282 23.58 15.15 -2.66
C LYS A 282 23.36 16.62 -2.99
N SER A 283 22.33 16.95 -3.76
CA SER A 283 22.04 18.32 -4.15
C SER A 283 20.54 18.55 -4.32
N ILE A 284 20.09 19.75 -3.97
CA ILE A 284 18.73 20.22 -4.24
C ILE A 284 18.86 21.32 -5.28
N GLY A 285 18.40 21.03 -6.50
CA GLY A 285 18.27 22.03 -7.55
C GLY A 285 17.02 22.88 -7.31
N LEU A 286 17.20 24.12 -6.86
CA LEU A 286 16.12 25.09 -6.79
C LEU A 286 16.05 25.87 -8.11
N SER A 287 15.06 25.57 -8.95
CA SER A 287 14.74 26.38 -10.12
C SER A 287 13.96 27.63 -9.70
N MET A 288 14.69 28.65 -9.26
CA MET A 288 14.11 29.96 -8.96
C MET A 288 13.94 30.75 -10.25
N TRP A 289 12.69 30.85 -10.72
CA TRP A 289 12.31 31.67 -11.87
C TRP A 289 12.15 33.12 -11.41
N ILE A 290 13.18 33.95 -11.63
CA ILE A 290 13.02 35.40 -11.52
C ILE A 290 12.26 35.86 -12.77
N ASP A 291 11.10 36.51 -12.57
CA ASP A 291 10.20 37.02 -13.63
C ASP A 291 10.92 38.07 -14.49
N ILE A 292 11.67 37.63 -15.50
CA ILE A 292 12.18 38.49 -16.57
C ILE A 292 11.04 38.64 -17.57
N GLN A 293 10.37 39.78 -17.48
CA GLN A 293 9.03 40.05 -18.01
C GLN A 293 8.87 39.90 -19.53
N HIS A 294 8.64 38.68 -20.00
CA HIS A 294 7.99 38.46 -21.28
C HIS A 294 6.59 37.96 -21.02
N LYS A 295 5.58 38.78 -21.31
CA LYS A 295 4.17 38.38 -21.16
C LYS A 295 3.59 38.03 -22.52
N ARG A 296 2.98 36.85 -22.64
CA ARG A 296 2.10 36.52 -23.76
C ARG A 296 0.69 36.91 -23.36
N PHE A 297 0.01 37.69 -24.19
CA PHE A 297 -1.42 37.89 -24.02
C PHE A 297 -2.18 37.34 -25.21
N PHE A 298 -3.38 36.82 -24.97
CA PHE A 298 -4.33 36.40 -25.98
C PHE A 298 -5.75 36.64 -25.47
N MET A 299 -6.72 36.75 -26.38
CA MET A 299 -8.13 36.89 -25.99
C MET A 299 -8.75 35.49 -25.91
N ASN A 300 -9.34 35.16 -24.77
CA ASN A 300 -10.15 33.95 -24.58
C ASN A 300 -11.56 34.38 -24.16
N ASN A 301 -12.59 34.02 -24.93
CA ASN A 301 -13.98 34.42 -24.67
C ASN A 301 -14.19 35.93 -24.41
N ASN A 302 -13.52 36.79 -25.19
CA ASN A 302 -13.50 38.26 -25.03
C ASN A 302 -12.84 38.78 -23.74
N GLU A 303 -12.19 37.93 -22.95
CA GLU A 303 -11.35 38.32 -21.83
C GLU A 303 -9.87 38.22 -22.23
N LYS A 304 -9.06 39.19 -21.80
CA LYS A 304 -7.62 39.20 -22.08
C LYS A 304 -6.92 38.32 -21.06
N GLU A 305 -6.43 37.16 -21.51
CA GLU A 305 -5.54 36.32 -20.72
C GLU A 305 -4.09 36.78 -20.90
N VAL A 306 -3.33 36.83 -19.81
CA VAL A 306 -1.92 37.21 -19.80
C VAL A 306 -1.13 36.16 -19.05
N ILE A 307 -0.17 35.54 -19.74
CA ILE A 307 0.72 34.51 -19.21
C ILE A 307 2.14 35.07 -19.18
N SER A 308 2.80 35.02 -18.03
CA SER A 308 4.25 35.26 -17.95
C SER A 308 5.00 34.09 -18.59
N LEU A 309 5.91 34.42 -19.50
CA LEU A 309 6.80 33.49 -20.20
C LEU A 309 8.14 33.46 -19.46
N ASN A 310 8.63 32.24 -19.23
CA ASN A 310 9.98 32.03 -18.70
C ASN A 310 10.93 31.75 -19.87
N SER A 311 12.12 32.38 -19.87
CA SER A 311 13.15 32.06 -20.87
C SER A 311 13.82 30.73 -20.54
N LYS A 312 14.11 29.93 -21.58
CA LYS A 312 14.85 28.67 -21.43
C LYS A 312 16.32 28.90 -21.01
N ASP A 313 16.83 30.11 -21.23
CA ASP A 313 18.26 30.44 -21.12
C ASP A 313 18.72 30.78 -19.69
N PHE A 314 17.83 30.80 -18.69
CA PHE A 314 18.23 31.07 -17.31
C PHE A 314 19.16 29.99 -16.74
N ASP A 315 19.01 28.73 -17.19
CA ASP A 315 19.94 27.63 -16.86
C ASP A 315 21.36 27.85 -17.41
N SER A 316 21.50 28.65 -18.48
CA SER A 316 22.81 28.89 -19.11
C SER A 316 23.58 30.01 -18.42
N TYR A 317 22.90 31.04 -17.89
CA TYR A 317 23.53 32.21 -17.28
C TYR A 317 24.16 31.92 -15.91
N ILE A 318 23.59 31.00 -15.12
CA ILE A 318 24.20 30.57 -13.85
C ILE A 318 25.44 29.70 -14.10
N SER A 319 25.46 28.90 -15.18
CA SER A 319 26.61 28.07 -15.53
C SER A 319 27.82 28.86 -16.05
N SER A 320 27.61 30.05 -16.62
CA SER A 320 28.69 30.87 -17.22
C SER A 320 29.50 31.72 -16.24
N ASN A 321 29.06 31.86 -14.98
CA ASN A 321 29.84 32.56 -13.94
C ASN A 321 30.76 31.64 -13.14
N SER A 322 30.74 30.34 -13.41
CA SER A 322 31.80 29.40 -13.02
C SER A 322 32.96 29.49 -14.02
N LYS A 323 33.52 30.69 -14.23
CA LYS A 323 34.79 30.85 -14.95
C LYS A 323 35.93 30.53 -14.00
N ASN A 324 36.17 29.23 -13.81
CA ASN A 324 37.50 28.68 -13.61
C ASN A 324 37.46 27.18 -13.98
N SER A 325 38.47 26.77 -14.76
CA SER A 325 38.71 25.46 -15.36
C SER A 325 37.92 25.09 -16.63
N ASP A 326 38.70 24.64 -17.59
CA ASP A 326 38.38 24.26 -18.95
C ASP A 326 37.22 23.26 -19.09
N SER A 327 36.49 23.38 -20.19
CA SER A 327 35.58 22.36 -20.73
C SER A 327 34.46 21.89 -19.79
N SER A 328 33.50 22.75 -19.50
CA SER A 328 32.21 22.36 -18.91
C SER A 328 31.30 21.66 -19.94
N VAL A 329 31.76 20.53 -20.48
CA VAL A 329 30.82 19.44 -20.73
C VAL A 329 30.22 19.17 -19.35
N LYS A 330 28.90 19.33 -19.18
CA LYS A 330 28.23 18.78 -18.00
C LYS A 330 28.64 17.32 -17.96
N ASN A 331 29.58 16.95 -17.09
CA ASN A 331 29.93 15.55 -16.88
C ASN A 331 28.66 14.92 -16.36
N GLN A 332 27.87 14.34 -17.26
CA GLN A 332 26.79 13.46 -16.88
C GLN A 332 27.45 12.34 -16.11
N GLU A 333 27.23 12.32 -14.80
CA GLU A 333 27.69 11.23 -13.96
C GLU A 333 27.15 9.93 -14.54
N TYR A 334 27.94 8.86 -14.51
CA TYR A 334 27.58 7.59 -15.13
C TYR A 334 26.20 7.07 -14.66
N TYR A 335 25.78 7.42 -13.45
CA TYR A 335 24.44 7.17 -12.93
C TYR A 335 23.29 7.71 -13.79
N GLN A 336 23.45 8.88 -14.41
CA GLN A 336 22.40 9.46 -15.27
C GLN A 336 22.18 8.60 -16.52
N TYR A 337 23.24 8.00 -17.07
CA TYR A 337 23.13 7.08 -18.19
C TYR A 337 22.46 5.76 -17.79
N ILE A 338 22.78 5.25 -16.60
CA ILE A 338 22.14 4.05 -16.05
C ILE A 338 20.64 4.32 -15.83
N GLN A 339 20.28 5.43 -15.19
CA GLN A 339 18.87 5.82 -14.96
C GLN A 339 18.06 5.92 -16.26
N ASN A 340 18.62 6.54 -17.30
CA ASN A 340 17.96 6.61 -18.62
C ASN A 340 17.73 5.21 -19.21
N SER A 341 18.71 4.31 -19.06
CA SER A 341 18.61 2.93 -19.57
C SER A 341 17.59 2.10 -18.79
N ILE A 342 17.52 2.28 -17.46
CA ILE A 342 16.48 1.68 -16.61
C ILE A 342 15.08 2.06 -17.11
N GLY A 343 14.86 3.34 -17.46
CA GLY A 343 13.56 3.80 -17.98
C GLY A 343 13.15 3.13 -19.31
N ILE A 344 14.12 2.75 -20.15
CA ILE A 344 13.84 2.00 -21.39
C ILE A 344 13.38 0.57 -21.06
N LYS A 345 14.09 -0.12 -20.16
CA LYS A 345 13.74 -1.48 -19.73
C LYS A 345 12.41 -1.51 -18.97
N GLU A 346 12.14 -0.50 -18.15
CA GLU A 346 10.85 -0.33 -17.48
C GLU A 346 9.71 -0.21 -18.49
N LYS A 347 9.89 0.60 -19.55
CA LYS A 347 8.91 0.71 -20.62
C LYS A 347 8.63 -0.65 -21.29
N GLU A 348 9.66 -1.41 -21.63
CA GLU A 348 9.50 -2.75 -22.24
C GLU A 348 8.72 -3.69 -21.32
N LEU A 349 9.06 -3.72 -20.03
CA LEU A 349 8.33 -4.51 -19.03
C LEU A 349 6.86 -4.08 -18.90
N LEU A 350 6.58 -2.78 -18.91
CA LEU A 350 5.22 -2.25 -18.84
C LEU A 350 4.39 -2.64 -20.08
N GLU A 351 5.00 -2.66 -21.27
CA GLU A 351 4.35 -3.11 -22.50
C GLU A 351 4.11 -4.62 -22.49
N GLU A 352 5.07 -5.42 -22.01
CA GLU A 352 4.94 -6.87 -21.87
C GLU A 352 3.86 -7.27 -20.88
N THR A 353 3.78 -6.59 -19.73
CA THR A 353 2.76 -6.81 -18.69
C THR A 353 1.40 -6.18 -19.01
N LEU A 354 1.32 -5.35 -20.06
CA LEU A 354 0.18 -4.51 -20.42
C LEU A 354 -0.24 -3.51 -19.33
N SER A 355 0.62 -3.20 -18.37
CA SER A 355 0.38 -2.11 -17.42
C SER A 355 0.46 -0.73 -18.11
N PHE A 356 1.25 -0.61 -19.19
CA PHE A 356 1.21 0.54 -20.09
C PHE A 356 1.58 0.11 -21.52
N LYS A 357 0.78 0.47 -22.52
CA LYS A 357 1.14 0.26 -23.93
C LYS A 357 0.54 1.32 -24.84
N GLN A 358 1.35 1.87 -25.72
CA GLN A 358 0.91 2.80 -26.77
C GLN A 358 0.64 2.02 -28.06
N TYR A 359 -0.53 2.24 -28.64
CA TYR A 359 -0.93 1.65 -29.91
C TYR A 359 -0.87 2.67 -31.03
N THR A 360 -0.51 2.20 -32.22
CA THR A 360 -0.41 2.97 -33.44
C THR A 360 -1.25 2.34 -34.56
N PRO A 361 -1.86 3.15 -35.45
CA PRO A 361 -2.77 2.65 -36.49
C PRO A 361 -2.16 1.63 -37.47
N PHE A 362 -0.85 1.68 -37.66
CA PHE A 362 -0.16 0.96 -38.74
C PHE A 362 0.32 -0.43 -38.33
N LYS A 363 0.62 -0.64 -37.04
CA LYS A 363 1.27 -1.86 -36.55
C LYS A 363 0.34 -2.76 -35.75
N ASP A 364 -0.63 -2.18 -35.03
CA ASP A 364 -1.17 -2.85 -33.83
C ASP A 364 -2.67 -3.23 -33.92
N LYS A 365 -3.25 -3.23 -35.13
CA LYS A 365 -4.69 -3.46 -35.35
C LYS A 365 -5.20 -4.78 -34.76
N SER A 366 -4.52 -5.89 -35.05
CA SER A 366 -4.85 -7.21 -34.51
C SER A 366 -4.29 -7.42 -33.10
N GLU A 367 -3.24 -6.68 -32.75
CA GLU A 367 -2.53 -6.79 -31.48
C GLU A 367 -3.36 -6.24 -30.32
N GLY A 368 -3.99 -5.07 -30.47
CA GLY A 368 -4.78 -4.47 -29.39
C GLY A 368 -5.95 -5.35 -28.91
N ILE A 369 -6.72 -5.92 -29.83
CA ILE A 369 -7.82 -6.83 -29.44
C ILE A 369 -7.27 -8.12 -28.82
N ARG A 370 -6.14 -8.64 -29.31
CA ARG A 370 -5.48 -9.81 -28.72
C ARG A 370 -5.02 -9.53 -27.29
N ASP A 371 -4.53 -8.33 -27.02
CA ASP A 371 -4.07 -7.89 -25.70
C ASP A 371 -5.24 -7.75 -24.72
N LEU A 372 -6.37 -7.17 -25.15
CA LEU A 372 -7.60 -7.17 -24.32
C LEU A 372 -8.09 -8.58 -24.00
N ARG A 373 -8.09 -9.49 -25.00
CA ARG A 373 -8.46 -10.90 -24.77
C ARG A 373 -7.48 -11.59 -23.83
N ARG A 374 -6.19 -11.24 -23.88
CA ARG A 374 -5.18 -11.76 -22.96
C ARG A 374 -5.50 -11.32 -21.53
N LEU A 375 -5.76 -10.03 -21.31
CA LEU A 375 -6.17 -9.51 -20.00
C LEU A 375 -7.44 -10.19 -19.47
N ILE A 376 -8.42 -10.43 -20.34
CA ILE A 376 -9.67 -11.13 -19.98
C ILE A 376 -9.40 -12.57 -19.51
N ARG A 377 -8.57 -13.32 -20.23
CA ARG A 377 -8.21 -14.69 -19.83
C ARG A 377 -7.42 -14.73 -18.53
N GLU A 378 -6.53 -13.77 -18.31
CA GLU A 378 -5.67 -13.71 -17.13
C GLU A 378 -6.40 -13.26 -15.87
N ASN A 379 -7.39 -12.36 -15.98
CA ASN A 379 -7.99 -11.68 -14.84
C ASN A 379 -9.51 -11.88 -14.69
N GLY A 380 -10.17 -12.55 -15.64
CA GLY A 380 -11.64 -12.67 -15.71
C GLY A 380 -12.30 -13.62 -14.71
N LYS A 381 -11.54 -14.30 -13.83
CA LYS A 381 -12.05 -15.33 -12.91
C LYS A 381 -13.17 -14.88 -11.96
N ASN A 382 -13.24 -13.58 -11.66
CA ASN A 382 -14.28 -12.99 -10.80
C ASN A 382 -15.29 -12.13 -11.57
N GLY A 383 -15.25 -12.18 -12.90
CA GLY A 383 -16.06 -11.35 -13.78
C GLY A 383 -15.25 -10.35 -14.58
N VAL A 384 -15.89 -9.77 -15.58
CA VAL A 384 -15.31 -8.78 -16.50
C VAL A 384 -16.35 -7.73 -16.80
N TYR A 385 -16.06 -6.47 -16.47
CA TYR A 385 -16.93 -5.35 -16.80
C TYR A 385 -16.29 -4.48 -17.86
N LEU A 386 -17.11 -4.08 -18.83
CA LEU A 386 -16.72 -3.24 -19.94
C LEU A 386 -17.56 -1.97 -19.92
N TRP A 387 -16.88 -0.84 -19.81
CA TRP A 387 -17.51 0.47 -19.78
C TRP A 387 -17.04 1.25 -20.99
N ASP A 388 -17.95 1.53 -21.93
CA ASP A 388 -17.66 2.36 -23.11
C ASP A 388 -18.95 3.00 -23.64
N PRO A 389 -19.06 4.34 -23.72
CA PRO A 389 -20.24 5.04 -24.24
C PRO A 389 -20.71 4.56 -25.62
N PHE A 390 -19.78 4.14 -26.48
CA PHE A 390 -20.06 3.76 -27.87
C PHE A 390 -20.06 2.24 -28.07
N LEU A 391 -20.24 1.46 -27.00
CA LEU A 391 -20.12 0.02 -27.07
C LEU A 391 -21.04 -0.61 -28.12
N SER A 392 -20.47 -1.44 -28.99
CA SER A 392 -21.20 -2.13 -30.05
C SER A 392 -21.26 -3.64 -29.82
N PHE A 393 -22.22 -4.31 -30.47
CA PHE A 393 -22.30 -5.77 -30.56
C PHE A 393 -20.95 -6.41 -30.91
N ASN A 394 -20.27 -5.91 -31.95
CA ASN A 394 -18.97 -6.43 -32.36
C ASN A 394 -17.89 -6.21 -31.30
N GLY A 395 -17.93 -5.09 -30.57
CA GLY A 395 -17.03 -4.84 -29.45
C GLY A 395 -17.21 -5.88 -28.34
N ILE A 396 -18.46 -6.12 -27.92
CA ILE A 396 -18.80 -7.10 -26.88
C ILE A 396 -18.41 -8.52 -27.30
N VAL A 397 -18.78 -8.96 -28.49
CA VAL A 397 -18.48 -10.32 -28.98
C VAL A 397 -16.98 -10.52 -29.19
N ASN A 398 -16.24 -9.49 -29.62
CA ASN A 398 -14.79 -9.62 -29.79
C ASN A 398 -13.99 -9.54 -28.48
N THR A 399 -14.65 -9.30 -27.34
CA THR A 399 -14.02 -9.18 -26.02
C THR A 399 -14.64 -10.11 -24.98
N LEU A 400 -15.82 -9.79 -24.44
CA LEU A 400 -16.43 -10.50 -23.32
C LEU A 400 -16.70 -11.98 -23.61
N PHE A 401 -17.01 -12.34 -24.86
CA PHE A 401 -17.21 -13.74 -25.27
C PHE A 401 -15.91 -14.58 -25.24
N TYR A 402 -14.75 -13.94 -25.10
CA TYR A 402 -13.46 -14.62 -24.95
C TYR A 402 -13.09 -14.86 -23.47
N CYS A 403 -14.01 -14.59 -22.53
CA CYS A 403 -13.86 -14.99 -21.14
C CYS A 403 -13.98 -16.52 -21.02
N PRO A 404 -12.95 -17.23 -20.52
CA PRO A 404 -12.96 -18.69 -20.44
C PRO A 404 -13.62 -19.22 -19.16
N PHE A 405 -14.07 -18.34 -18.27
CA PHE A 405 -14.63 -18.73 -16.96
C PHE A 405 -16.15 -18.79 -17.04
N GLU A 406 -16.71 -19.92 -16.64
CA GLU A 406 -18.15 -20.18 -16.67
C GLU A 406 -18.87 -19.42 -15.55
N ASP A 407 -20.08 -18.94 -15.85
CA ASP A 407 -21.04 -18.29 -14.95
C ASP A 407 -20.55 -17.03 -14.21
N VAL A 408 -19.34 -16.54 -14.54
CA VAL A 408 -18.83 -15.28 -14.00
C VAL A 408 -19.59 -14.08 -14.56
N ALA A 409 -19.78 -13.04 -13.74
CA ALA A 409 -20.53 -11.87 -14.17
C ALA A 409 -19.79 -11.07 -15.25
N LEU A 410 -20.35 -11.05 -16.47
CA LEU A 410 -19.90 -10.21 -17.57
C LEU A 410 -20.86 -9.03 -17.72
N LYS A 411 -20.37 -7.80 -17.46
CA LYS A 411 -21.20 -6.59 -17.51
C LYS A 411 -20.73 -5.68 -18.63
N ALA A 412 -21.63 -5.30 -19.52
CA ALA A 412 -21.39 -4.34 -20.60
C ALA A 412 -22.22 -3.08 -20.36
N LEU A 413 -21.57 -1.92 -20.29
CA LEU A 413 -22.22 -0.64 -20.04
C LEU A 413 -21.93 0.35 -21.17
N GLY A 414 -22.94 0.57 -22.01
CA GLY A 414 -22.96 1.59 -23.06
C GLY A 414 -23.61 2.91 -22.60
N SER A 415 -23.76 3.89 -23.49
CA SER A 415 -24.55 5.10 -23.22
C SER A 415 -25.55 5.42 -24.33
N ASN A 416 -26.46 6.34 -24.04
CA ASN A 416 -27.43 6.90 -24.99
C ASN A 416 -26.82 7.83 -26.07
N LYS A 417 -25.49 7.76 -26.26
CA LYS A 417 -24.83 8.34 -27.44
C LYS A 417 -25.12 7.54 -28.70
N LEU A 418 -25.50 6.27 -28.54
CA LEU A 418 -26.10 5.46 -29.59
C LEU A 418 -27.55 5.89 -29.80
N ASN A 419 -27.97 6.01 -31.05
CA ASN A 419 -29.35 6.34 -31.38
C ASN A 419 -30.29 5.12 -31.18
N ASN A 420 -31.61 5.35 -31.17
CA ASN A 420 -32.58 4.27 -30.93
C ASN A 420 -32.50 3.15 -31.98
N ASP A 421 -32.24 3.48 -33.24
CA ASP A 421 -32.13 2.50 -34.32
C ASP A 421 -30.90 1.60 -34.16
N GLU A 422 -29.77 2.16 -33.73
CA GLU A 422 -28.55 1.45 -33.39
C GLU A 422 -28.78 0.51 -32.20
N LEU A 423 -29.50 0.96 -31.16
CA LEU A 423 -29.83 0.12 -30.01
C LEU A 423 -30.75 -1.05 -30.41
N ILE A 424 -31.77 -0.80 -31.24
CA ILE A 424 -32.65 -1.85 -31.78
C ILE A 424 -31.84 -2.83 -32.64
N ASN A 425 -30.94 -2.33 -33.48
CA ASN A 425 -30.08 -3.17 -34.30
C ASN A 425 -29.17 -4.06 -33.44
N GLN A 426 -28.57 -3.52 -32.38
CA GLN A 426 -27.77 -4.32 -31.45
C GLN A 426 -28.59 -5.43 -30.78
N LYS A 427 -29.83 -5.16 -30.35
CA LYS A 427 -30.75 -6.18 -29.82
C LYS A 427 -31.01 -7.30 -30.82
N ASN A 428 -31.23 -6.94 -32.09
CA ASN A 428 -31.48 -7.90 -33.16
C ASN A 428 -30.24 -8.76 -33.44
N LEU A 429 -29.04 -8.17 -33.47
CA LEU A 429 -27.79 -8.89 -33.68
C LEU A 429 -27.53 -9.92 -32.59
N PHE A 430 -27.74 -9.56 -31.31
CA PHE A 430 -27.64 -10.51 -30.20
C PHE A 430 -28.70 -11.61 -30.28
N SER A 431 -29.93 -11.28 -30.66
CA SER A 431 -31.02 -12.25 -30.75
C SER A 431 -30.82 -13.27 -31.89
N ASN A 432 -30.12 -12.87 -32.95
CA ASN A 432 -29.81 -13.69 -34.11
C ASN A 432 -28.42 -14.35 -34.05
N LEU A 433 -27.70 -14.18 -32.94
CA LEU A 433 -26.35 -14.72 -32.80
C LEU A 433 -26.40 -16.25 -32.66
N ASN A 434 -25.81 -16.96 -33.61
CA ASN A 434 -25.72 -18.41 -33.59
C ASN A 434 -24.58 -18.88 -32.65
N SER A 435 -24.90 -19.12 -31.38
CA SER A 435 -23.99 -19.61 -30.35
C SER A 435 -24.74 -20.54 -29.39
N ASN A 436 -24.04 -21.49 -28.77
CA ASN A 436 -24.60 -22.31 -27.68
C ASN A 436 -24.65 -21.53 -26.35
N PHE A 437 -23.93 -20.40 -26.26
CA PHE A 437 -23.84 -19.53 -25.08
C PHE A 437 -23.46 -20.28 -23.77
N GLU A 438 -22.74 -21.38 -23.89
CA GLU A 438 -22.38 -22.23 -22.75
C GLU A 438 -21.49 -21.48 -21.76
N GLY A 439 -21.83 -21.54 -20.47
CA GLY A 439 -21.13 -20.83 -19.39
C GLY A 439 -21.23 -19.29 -19.44
N LEU A 440 -22.01 -18.71 -20.35
CA LEU A 440 -22.10 -17.26 -20.49
C LEU A 440 -23.08 -16.67 -19.45
N ASN A 441 -22.61 -15.69 -18.68
CA ASN A 441 -23.45 -14.86 -17.82
C ASN A 441 -23.17 -13.38 -18.14
N LEU A 442 -23.85 -12.85 -19.17
CA LEU A 442 -23.62 -11.52 -19.72
C LEU A 442 -24.86 -10.64 -19.65
N GLU A 443 -24.67 -9.41 -19.20
CA GLU A 443 -25.70 -8.37 -19.24
C GLU A 443 -25.16 -7.10 -19.91
N PHE A 444 -25.95 -6.55 -20.83
CA PHE A 444 -25.66 -5.31 -21.55
C PHE A 444 -26.73 -4.25 -21.25
N ARG A 445 -26.31 -3.14 -20.63
CA ARG A 445 -27.16 -2.01 -20.24
C ARG A 445 -26.68 -0.69 -20.84
N ILE A 446 -27.57 0.30 -20.85
CA ILE A 446 -27.26 1.67 -21.26
C ILE A 446 -27.40 2.64 -20.08
N GLN A 447 -26.38 3.47 -19.86
CA GLN A 447 -26.48 4.59 -18.94
C GLN A 447 -27.17 5.80 -19.59
N GLN A 448 -28.03 6.48 -18.83
CA GLN A 448 -28.71 7.71 -19.26
C GLN A 448 -27.80 8.93 -19.00
N SER A 449 -26.73 9.07 -19.80
CA SER A 449 -25.85 10.23 -19.74
C SER A 449 -25.25 10.56 -21.11
N GLN A 450 -25.64 11.71 -21.66
CA GLN A 450 -25.10 12.24 -22.92
C GLN A 450 -23.64 12.72 -22.77
N LYS A 451 -23.15 12.89 -21.54
CA LYS A 451 -21.76 13.27 -21.22
C LYS A 451 -20.89 12.08 -20.80
N ALA A 452 -21.29 10.86 -21.10
CA ALA A 452 -20.48 9.68 -20.83
C ALA A 452 -19.20 9.66 -21.70
N HIS A 453 -18.03 9.55 -21.08
CA HIS A 453 -16.73 9.47 -21.77
C HIS A 453 -15.80 8.38 -21.24
N ASP A 454 -16.12 7.78 -20.09
CA ASP A 454 -15.31 6.78 -19.41
C ASP A 454 -15.16 5.50 -20.23
N ARG A 455 -13.92 5.00 -20.36
CA ARG A 455 -13.59 3.85 -21.20
C ARG A 455 -12.66 2.91 -20.43
N PHE A 456 -13.26 1.89 -19.82
CA PHE A 456 -12.56 0.99 -18.93
C PHE A 456 -12.85 -0.47 -19.21
N LEU A 457 -11.81 -1.30 -19.09
CA LEU A 457 -11.92 -2.73 -18.86
C LEU A 457 -11.65 -2.99 -17.39
N ILE A 458 -12.61 -3.61 -16.71
CA ILE A 458 -12.65 -3.74 -15.24
C ILE A 458 -12.72 -5.21 -14.87
N PHE A 459 -11.87 -5.62 -13.94
CA PHE A 459 -11.90 -6.90 -13.26
C PHE A 459 -12.22 -6.61 -11.79
N PRO A 460 -13.41 -6.99 -11.28
CA PRO A 460 -13.92 -6.51 -9.99
C PRO A 460 -13.18 -7.07 -8.77
N GLY A 461 -12.34 -8.10 -8.96
CA GLY A 461 -11.73 -8.81 -7.83
C GLY A 461 -12.76 -9.59 -7.02
N ASN A 462 -12.38 -10.00 -5.81
CA ASN A 462 -13.24 -10.71 -4.88
C ASN A 462 -12.86 -10.32 -3.45
N SER A 463 -13.73 -9.56 -2.78
CA SER A 463 -13.47 -9.09 -1.41
C SER A 463 -13.42 -10.20 -0.38
N GLU A 464 -14.27 -11.23 -0.51
CA GLU A 464 -14.30 -12.39 0.40
C GLU A 464 -13.00 -13.18 0.35
N LYS A 465 -12.38 -13.25 -0.84
CA LYS A 465 -11.08 -13.91 -1.07
C LYS A 465 -9.88 -12.96 -0.99
N TYR A 466 -10.09 -11.70 -0.58
CA TYR A 466 -9.06 -10.64 -0.54
C TYR A 466 -8.35 -10.37 -1.88
N GLU A 467 -9.01 -10.64 -3.00
CA GLU A 467 -8.49 -10.40 -4.34
C GLU A 467 -8.83 -8.97 -4.80
N GLN A 468 -7.80 -8.16 -5.06
CA GLN A 468 -7.97 -6.78 -5.48
C GLN A 468 -8.53 -6.66 -6.91
N PRO A 469 -9.34 -5.63 -7.20
CA PRO A 469 -9.74 -5.34 -8.57
C PRO A 469 -8.55 -4.90 -9.42
N LYS A 470 -8.67 -5.07 -10.73
CA LYS A 470 -7.77 -4.47 -11.72
C LYS A 470 -8.60 -3.70 -12.73
N VAL A 471 -8.11 -2.54 -13.15
CA VAL A 471 -8.83 -1.68 -14.10
C VAL A 471 -7.84 -1.13 -15.12
N TYR A 472 -8.23 -1.16 -16.38
CA TYR A 472 -7.44 -0.64 -17.48
C TYR A 472 -8.22 0.47 -18.19
N SER A 473 -7.62 1.66 -18.28
CA SER A 473 -8.07 2.74 -19.14
C SER A 473 -7.73 2.42 -20.59
N LEU A 474 -8.71 2.50 -21.49
CA LEU A 474 -8.55 2.11 -22.89
C LEU A 474 -8.11 3.26 -23.81
N GLY A 475 -8.21 4.51 -23.36
CA GLY A 475 -7.84 5.72 -24.15
C GLY A 475 -8.74 6.01 -25.38
N THR A 476 -9.38 5.00 -25.95
CA THR A 476 -10.29 5.07 -27.11
C THR A 476 -11.49 4.15 -26.91
N SER A 477 -12.52 4.30 -27.74
CA SER A 477 -13.63 3.33 -27.75
C SER A 477 -13.13 1.97 -28.19
N LEU A 478 -13.70 0.91 -27.62
CA LEU A 478 -13.39 -0.46 -27.97
C LEU A 478 -13.53 -0.73 -29.48
N ASN A 479 -14.49 -0.06 -30.14
CA ASN A 479 -14.71 -0.19 -31.58
C ASN A 479 -13.52 0.28 -32.43
N SER A 480 -12.64 1.12 -31.87
CA SER A 480 -11.44 1.65 -32.52
C SER A 480 -10.15 1.24 -31.82
N PHE A 481 -10.23 0.29 -30.89
CA PHE A 481 -9.07 -0.19 -30.14
C PHE A 481 -8.08 -0.90 -31.08
N GLY A 482 -6.80 -0.57 -30.96
CA GLY A 482 -5.76 -0.95 -31.92
C GLY A 482 -5.74 -0.20 -33.27
N HIS A 483 -6.76 0.63 -33.58
CA HIS A 483 -6.89 1.27 -34.90
C HIS A 483 -6.44 2.73 -34.93
N ASN A 484 -6.43 3.40 -33.77
CA ASN A 484 -6.07 4.81 -33.62
C ASN A 484 -4.85 4.95 -32.70
N TYR A 485 -4.25 6.14 -32.64
CA TYR A 485 -3.32 6.47 -31.56
C TYR A 485 -4.07 6.50 -30.24
N HIS A 486 -3.71 5.63 -29.32
CA HIS A 486 -4.23 5.59 -27.95
C HIS A 486 -3.28 4.83 -27.04
N ILE A 487 -3.56 4.92 -25.74
CA ILE A 487 -2.80 4.24 -24.69
C ILE A 487 -3.75 3.32 -23.94
N LEU A 488 -3.29 2.11 -23.67
CA LEU A 488 -3.81 1.24 -22.64
C LEU A 488 -2.97 1.47 -21.38
N GLN A 489 -3.63 1.68 -20.25
CA GLN A 489 -2.94 1.91 -18.97
C GLN A 489 -3.71 1.28 -17.82
N GLU A 490 -3.00 0.52 -16.98
CA GLU A 490 -3.52 0.04 -15.71
C GLU A 490 -3.69 1.20 -14.72
N VAL A 491 -4.85 1.26 -14.07
CA VAL A 491 -5.22 2.33 -13.14
C VAL A 491 -4.65 1.99 -11.76
N SER A 492 -3.88 2.91 -11.18
CA SER A 492 -3.23 2.72 -9.86
C SER A 492 -4.21 2.54 -8.69
N HIS A 493 -5.44 3.07 -8.83
CA HIS A 493 -6.50 2.97 -7.80
C HIS A 493 -7.78 2.34 -8.40
N PRO A 494 -7.75 1.04 -8.73
CA PRO A 494 -8.80 0.39 -9.50
C PRO A 494 -10.15 0.35 -8.75
N ARG A 495 -10.11 0.24 -7.41
CA ARG A 495 -11.29 0.18 -6.55
C ARG A 495 -12.22 1.39 -6.73
N ALA A 496 -11.66 2.59 -6.89
CA ALA A 496 -12.45 3.81 -7.08
C ALA A 496 -13.30 3.75 -8.36
N VAL A 497 -12.75 3.19 -9.45
CA VAL A 497 -13.46 3.02 -10.72
C VAL A 497 -14.56 1.96 -10.60
N VAL A 498 -14.28 0.84 -9.93
CA VAL A 498 -15.29 -0.22 -9.66
C VAL A 498 -16.49 0.36 -8.91
N THR A 499 -16.26 1.11 -7.83
CA THR A 499 -17.32 1.71 -7.02
C THR A 499 -18.20 2.66 -7.84
N VAL A 500 -17.60 3.48 -8.72
CA VAL A 500 -18.36 4.37 -9.61
C VAL A 500 -19.13 3.57 -10.66
N PHE A 501 -18.51 2.56 -11.26
CA PHE A 501 -19.15 1.67 -12.23
C PHE A 501 -20.38 1.01 -11.61
N ASP A 502 -20.27 0.40 -10.43
CA ASP A 502 -21.38 -0.27 -9.77
C ASP A 502 -22.52 0.71 -9.43
N LYS A 503 -22.21 1.92 -8.96
CA LYS A 503 -23.21 2.99 -8.74
C LYS A 503 -23.99 3.34 -10.02
N ILE A 504 -23.34 3.37 -11.18
CA ILE A 504 -23.99 3.65 -12.47
C ILE A 504 -24.73 2.40 -13.00
N TRP A 505 -24.15 1.22 -12.82
CA TRP A 505 -24.75 -0.06 -13.19
C TRP A 505 -26.11 -0.25 -12.52
N GLU A 506 -26.19 0.05 -11.23
CA GLU A 506 -27.42 -0.01 -10.43
C GLU A 506 -28.47 0.98 -10.92
N LYS A 507 -28.08 2.23 -11.22
CA LYS A 507 -28.99 3.23 -11.83
C LYS A 507 -29.48 2.83 -13.22
N SER A 508 -28.74 1.97 -13.91
CA SER A 508 -29.03 1.53 -15.28
C SER A 508 -29.89 0.27 -15.35
N LYS A 509 -30.35 -0.28 -14.20
CA LYS A 509 -31.19 -1.50 -14.13
C LYS A 509 -32.42 -1.46 -15.06
N GLY A 510 -33.03 -0.29 -15.26
CA GLY A 510 -34.19 -0.14 -16.15
C GLY A 510 -33.88 -0.08 -17.65
N ASN A 511 -32.59 -0.01 -18.04
CA ASN A 511 -32.17 0.25 -19.42
C ASN A 511 -31.46 -0.97 -20.04
N LEU A 512 -32.11 -2.13 -19.95
CA LEU A 512 -31.57 -3.39 -20.46
C LEU A 512 -31.62 -3.45 -22.00
N ILE A 513 -30.48 -3.80 -22.61
CA ILE A 513 -30.39 -4.08 -24.04
C ILE A 513 -30.45 -5.59 -24.28
N TRP A 514 -29.58 -6.34 -23.63
CA TRP A 514 -29.49 -7.78 -23.79
C TRP A 514 -28.99 -8.46 -22.52
N LYS A 515 -29.46 -9.67 -22.24
CA LYS A 515 -29.05 -10.47 -21.08
C LYS A 515 -29.07 -11.95 -21.45
N TYR A 516 -28.09 -12.69 -20.95
CA TYR A 516 -28.05 -14.14 -20.97
C TYR A 516 -27.37 -14.66 -19.69
N PRO A 517 -27.91 -15.68 -18.99
CA PRO A 517 -29.22 -16.29 -19.23
C PRO A 517 -30.36 -15.29 -18.97
N LYS A 518 -31.53 -15.51 -19.59
CA LYS A 518 -32.68 -14.60 -19.49
C LYS A 518 -33.15 -14.44 -18.04
#